data_AF-A0A5E4IVG4-F1
#
_entry.id   AF-A0A5E4IVG4-F1
#
_cell.length_a   1.000
_cell.length_b   1.000
_cell.length_c   1.000
_cell.angle_alpha   90.00
_cell.angle_beta   90.00
_cell.angle_gamma   90.00
#
_symmetry.space_group_name_H-M   'P 1'
#
loop_
_entity.id
_entity.type
_entity.pdbx_description
1 polymer ?
#
loop_
_entity_poly.entity_id
_entity_poly.type
_entity_poly.pdbx_seq_one_letter_code
_entity_poly.pdbx_strand_id
1 'polypeptide(L)'
;MNTFLGVVENGRFTVLIPEAAGCCSVKLTKVEHPAIPESDAVRLHEIDLLDYEGKALMVSGDLPKFEGWLYGANIVDAANPILTAVVKKIFGRT
;
A
#
# COMPACT_ATOMS: atom_id res chain seq x y z
N MET A 1 -3.79 -11.19 -8.98
CA MET A 1 -3.61 -10.35 -7.78
C MET A 1 -2.21 -10.56 -7.26
N ASN A 2 -1.47 -9.48 -7.07
CA ASN A 2 -0.11 -9.51 -6.57
C ASN A 2 -0.11 -9.15 -5.09
N THR A 3 0.94 -9.56 -4.37
CA THR A 3 1.15 -9.22 -2.97
C THR A 3 2.28 -8.22 -2.85
N PHE A 4 2.06 -7.19 -2.04
CA PHE A 4 2.96 -6.08 -1.80
C PHE A 4 3.26 -6.01 -0.31
N LEU A 5 4.53 -5.83 0.03
CA LEU A 5 4.95 -5.48 1.38
C LEU A 5 5.32 -4.01 1.38
N GLY A 6 4.86 -3.27 2.38
CA GLY A 6 5.16 -1.85 2.49
C GLY A 6 4.95 -1.33 3.90
N VAL A 7 5.18 -0.04 4.09
CA VAL A 7 4.99 0.66 5.36
C VAL A 7 4.00 1.80 5.15
N VAL A 8 3.13 2.02 6.12
CA VAL A 8 2.27 3.21 6.14
C VAL A 8 3.03 4.38 6.73
N GLU A 9 3.18 5.45 5.96
CA GLU A 9 3.77 6.71 6.39
C GLU A 9 2.97 7.88 5.80
N ASN A 10 2.57 8.82 6.65
CA ASN A 10 1.74 9.97 6.30
C ASN A 10 0.40 9.57 5.65
N GLY A 11 -0.23 8.49 6.13
CA GLY A 11 -1.49 7.96 5.59
C GLY A 11 -1.35 7.36 4.19
N ARG A 12 -0.13 7.08 3.71
CA ARG A 12 0.14 6.46 2.41
C ARG A 12 0.91 5.17 2.58
N PHE A 13 0.65 4.21 1.71
CA PHE A 13 1.36 2.94 1.69
C PHE A 13 2.59 3.03 0.79
N THR A 14 3.78 3.07 1.39
CA THR A 14 5.05 3.03 0.68
C THR A 14 5.41 1.58 0.39
N VAL A 15 5.32 1.19 -0.88
CA VAL A 15 5.67 -0.16 -1.33
C VAL A 15 7.17 -0.37 -1.16
N LEU A 16 7.55 -1.50 -0.56
CA LEU A 16 8.94 -1.93 -0.41
C LEU A 16 9.24 -3.16 -1.28
N ILE A 17 8.27 -4.08 -1.38
CA ILE A 17 8.36 -5.30 -2.20
C ILE A 17 7.14 -5.34 -3.15
N PRO A 18 7.36 -5.65 -4.45
CA PRO A 18 8.65 -5.92 -5.10
C PRO A 18 9.52 -4.65 -5.22
N GLU A 19 10.85 -4.80 -5.18
CA GLU A 19 11.79 -3.65 -5.19
C GLU A 19 11.64 -2.76 -6.44
N ALA A 20 11.18 -3.33 -7.55
CA ALA A 20 10.85 -2.63 -8.79
C ALA A 20 9.66 -1.67 -8.65
N ALA A 21 8.77 -1.92 -7.68
CA ALA A 21 7.68 -1.03 -7.29
C ALA A 21 8.07 -0.07 -6.15
N GLY A 22 9.25 -0.25 -5.54
CA GLY A 22 9.73 0.46 -4.35
C GLY A 22 10.04 1.95 -4.53
N CYS A 23 9.48 2.60 -5.55
CA CYS A 23 9.63 4.03 -5.80
C CYS A 23 8.53 4.87 -5.15
N CYS A 24 7.36 4.28 -4.91
CA CYS A 24 6.13 5.05 -4.98
C CYS A 24 5.24 4.78 -3.76
N SER A 25 4.91 5.85 -3.02
CA SER A 25 3.88 5.82 -1.99
C SER A 25 2.50 5.96 -2.63
N VAL A 26 1.63 4.99 -2.38
CA VAL A 26 0.32 4.88 -3.02
C VAL A 26 -0.81 4.94 -1.99
N LYS A 27 -1.99 5.32 -2.46
CA LYS A 27 -3.23 5.14 -1.70
C LYS A 27 -3.82 3.78 -2.00
N LEU A 28 -4.62 3.24 -1.08
CA LEU A 28 -5.28 1.95 -1.25
C LEU A 28 -6.77 2.17 -1.50
N THR A 29 -7.36 1.42 -2.41
CA THR A 29 -8.81 1.43 -2.64
C THR A 29 -9.34 0.01 -2.77
N LYS A 30 -10.55 -0.23 -2.28
CA LYS A 30 -11.24 -1.53 -2.45
C LYS A 30 -11.81 -1.72 -3.86
N VAL A 31 -11.84 -0.67 -4.68
CA VAL A 31 -12.39 -0.75 -6.04
C VAL A 31 -11.46 -1.54 -6.94
N GLU A 32 -12.01 -2.57 -7.57
CA GLU A 32 -11.32 -3.36 -8.60
C GLU A 32 -11.56 -2.74 -9.99
N HIS A 33 -10.50 -2.64 -10.79
CA HIS A 33 -10.54 -2.25 -12.21
C HIS A 33 -11.52 -1.09 -12.53
N PRO A 34 -11.34 0.11 -11.96
CA PRO A 34 -12.22 1.22 -12.27
C PRO A 34 -12.12 1.59 -13.76
N ALA A 35 -13.27 1.90 -14.36
CA ALA A 35 -13.32 2.37 -15.75
C ALA A 35 -12.58 3.72 -15.94
N ILE A 36 -12.47 4.52 -14.87
CA ILE A 36 -11.78 5.81 -14.84
C ILE A 36 -10.83 5.82 -13.63
N PRO A 37 -9.51 5.92 -13.84
CA PRO A 37 -8.54 6.12 -12.77
C PRO A 37 -8.87 7.36 -11.93
N GLU A 38 -8.68 7.27 -10.61
CA GLU A 38 -8.98 8.35 -9.65
C GLU A 38 -10.41 8.93 -9.63
N SER A 39 -11.41 8.20 -10.16
CA SER A 39 -12.80 8.64 -10.08
C SER A 39 -13.29 8.86 -8.64
N ASP A 40 -14.38 9.60 -8.47
CA ASP A 40 -15.00 9.79 -7.15
C ASP A 40 -15.35 8.46 -6.47
N ALA A 41 -15.68 7.42 -7.26
CA ALA A 41 -15.90 6.08 -6.75
C ALA A 41 -14.64 5.46 -6.10
N VAL A 42 -13.46 5.70 -6.68
CA VAL A 42 -12.16 5.25 -6.14
C VAL A 42 -11.85 5.96 -4.82
N ARG A 43 -12.09 7.28 -4.76
CA ARG A 43 -11.86 8.12 -3.58
C ARG A 43 -12.85 7.83 -2.44
N LEU A 44 -14.11 7.54 -2.77
CA LEU A 44 -15.15 7.16 -1.81
C LEU A 44 -14.85 5.82 -1.13
N HIS A 45 -14.12 4.94 -1.80
CA HIS A 45 -13.74 3.62 -1.30
C HIS A 45 -12.23 3.54 -0.98
N GLU A 46 -11.61 4.69 -0.74
CA GLU A 46 -10.25 4.75 -0.18
C GLU A 46 -10.23 4.04 1.17
N ILE A 47 -9.23 3.19 1.38
CA ILE A 47 -8.99 2.55 2.66
C ILE A 47 -8.24 3.56 3.52
N ASP A 48 -8.85 3.97 4.63
CA ASP A 48 -8.18 4.79 5.61
C ASP A 48 -7.04 3.98 6.27
N LEU A 49 -5.83 4.52 6.19
CA LEU A 49 -4.62 3.91 6.73
C LEU A 49 -4.18 4.49 8.06
N LEU A 50 -4.92 5.46 8.63
CA LEU A 50 -4.54 6.11 9.89
C LEU A 50 -4.32 5.13 11.04
N ASP A 51 -5.14 4.07 11.14
CA ASP A 51 -5.00 3.02 12.18
C ASP A 51 -3.74 2.14 12.01
N TYR A 52 -3.12 2.22 10.83
CA TYR A 52 -1.94 1.47 10.44
C TYR A 52 -0.69 2.33 10.36
N GLU A 53 -0.77 3.61 10.69
CA GLU A 53 0.35 4.56 10.62
C GLU A 53 1.58 4.02 11.36
N GLY A 54 2.72 4.05 10.66
CA GLY A 54 3.99 3.56 11.18
C GLY A 54 4.13 2.04 11.25
N LYS A 55 3.15 1.25 10.78
CA LYS A 55 3.21 -0.22 10.69
C LYS A 55 3.61 -0.69 9.30
N ALA A 56 4.27 -1.84 9.23
CA ALA A 56 4.44 -2.57 7.98
C ALA A 56 3.17 -3.38 7.67
N LEU A 57 2.67 -3.31 6.43
CA LEU A 57 1.51 -4.05 5.97
C LEU A 57 1.86 -4.96 4.81
N MET A 58 1.22 -6.12 4.79
CA MET A 58 1.12 -6.95 3.60
C MET A 58 -0.25 -6.72 2.96
N VAL A 59 -0.24 -6.27 1.70
CA VAL A 59 -1.43 -5.89 0.95
C VAL A 59 -1.48 -6.70 -0.33
N SER A 60 -2.64 -7.29 -0.66
CA SER A 60 -2.88 -7.85 -1.98
C SER A 60 -3.68 -6.89 -2.84
N GLY A 61 -3.45 -6.92 -4.16
CA GLY A 61 -4.22 -6.14 -5.12
C GLY A 61 -3.52 -6.01 -6.46
N ASP A 62 -3.85 -4.95 -7.18
CA ASP A 62 -3.24 -4.58 -8.45
C ASP A 62 -2.61 -3.18 -8.36
N LEU A 63 -1.35 -3.08 -8.79
CA LEU A 63 -0.60 -1.83 -8.81
C LEU A 63 -0.22 -1.53 -10.27
N PRO A 64 -1.05 -0.76 -10.99
CA PRO A 64 -0.70 -0.33 -12.33
C PRO A 64 0.48 0.63 -12.28
N LYS A 65 1.33 0.60 -13.32
CA LYS A 65 2.46 1.50 -13.42
C LYS A 65 1.95 2.94 -13.51
N PHE A 66 2.49 3.81 -12.65
CA PHE A 66 2.24 5.27 -12.61
C PHE A 66 0.91 5.76 -12.03
N GLU A 67 0.09 4.90 -11.41
CA GLU A 67 -1.27 5.32 -11.01
C GLU A 67 -1.45 5.77 -9.56
N GLY A 68 -0.41 5.84 -8.71
CA GLY A 68 -0.55 6.41 -7.35
C GLY A 68 -1.55 5.70 -6.41
N TRP A 69 -2.21 4.65 -6.90
CA TRP A 69 -3.26 3.87 -6.27
C TRP A 69 -2.96 2.38 -6.43
N LEU A 70 -3.29 1.62 -5.39
CA LEU A 70 -3.36 0.17 -5.42
C LEU A 70 -4.85 -0.21 -5.40
N TYR A 71 -5.30 -0.86 -6.47
CA TYR A 71 -6.69 -1.21 -6.70
C TYR A 71 -6.99 -2.62 -6.20
N GLY A 72 -8.26 -2.87 -5.86
CA GLY A 72 -8.69 -4.13 -5.24
C GLY A 72 -7.88 -4.45 -3.98
N ALA A 73 -7.48 -3.41 -3.25
CA ALA A 73 -6.57 -3.52 -2.13
C ALA A 73 -7.24 -4.27 -0.98
N ASN A 74 -6.58 -5.31 -0.51
CA ASN A 74 -6.95 -6.01 0.70
C ASN A 74 -5.75 -6.11 1.64
N ILE A 75 -5.90 -5.65 2.88
CA ILE A 75 -4.88 -5.78 3.92
C ILE A 75 -4.90 -7.24 4.38
N VAL A 76 -3.84 -7.97 4.07
CA VAL A 76 -3.68 -9.39 4.41
C VAL A 76 -3.14 -9.54 5.83
N ASP A 77 -2.16 -8.71 6.19
CA ASP A 77 -1.56 -8.74 7.52
C ASP A 77 -0.98 -7.37 7.91
N ALA A 78 -0.94 -7.10 9.22
CA ALA A 78 -0.38 -5.90 9.79
C ALA A 78 0.67 -6.24 10.85
N ALA A 79 1.91 -5.84 10.59
CA ALA A 79 3.02 -6.10 11.48
C ALA A 79 2.93 -5.26 12.75
N ASN A 80 3.27 -5.89 13.87
CA ASN A 80 3.50 -5.21 15.13
C ASN A 80 4.79 -4.36 15.10
N PRO A 81 5.02 -3.49 16.10
CA PRO A 81 6.16 -2.55 16.08
C PRO A 81 7.54 -3.19 15.90
N ILE A 82 7.80 -4.33 16.56
CA ILE A 82 9.09 -5.03 16.45
C ILE A 82 9.32 -5.51 15.02
N LEU A 83 8.34 -6.22 14.44
CA LEU A 83 8.45 -6.73 13.08
C LEU A 83 8.52 -5.58 12.07
N THR A 84 7.79 -4.49 12.32
CA THR A 84 7.89 -3.28 11.49
C THR A 84 9.30 -2.68 11.52
N ALA A 85 9.95 -2.60 12.68
CA ALA A 85 11.33 -2.12 12.78
C ALA A 85 12.31 -3.01 11.98
N VAL A 86 12.09 -4.33 12.00
CA VAL A 86 12.87 -5.28 11.20
C VAL A 86 12.65 -5.05 9.70
N VAL A 87 11.39 -4.90 9.26
CA VAL A 87 11.05 -4.60 7.86
C VAL A 87 11.72 -3.30 7.40
N LYS A 88 11.61 -2.22 8.19
CA LYS A 88 12.28 -0.94 7.89
C LYS A 88 13.80 -1.09 7.82
N LYS A 89 14.42 -1.89 8.69
CA LYS A 89 15.87 -2.10 8.67
C LYS A 89 16.35 -2.86 7.44
N ILE A 90 15.60 -3.86 6.98
CA ILE A 90 16.00 -4.73 5.87
C ILE A 90 15.68 -4.08 4.52
N PHE A 91 14.52 -3.44 4.42
CA PHE A 91 13.97 -2.97 3.14
C PHE A 91 13.79 -1.45 3.06
N GLY A 92 13.83 -0.73 4.17
CA GLY A 92 13.77 0.72 4.19
C GLY A 92 15.02 1.30 3.53
N ARG A 93 14.83 1.88 2.34
CA ARG A 93 15.90 2.56 1.61
C ARG A 93 16.35 3.77 2.44
N THR A 94 17.65 3.84 2.71
CA THR A 94 18.32 4.96 3.41
C THR A 94 18.54 6.12 2.45
#